data_AF-A0AAW3RHN4-F1
#
_entry.id   AF-A0AAW3RHN4-F1
#
_cell.length_a   1.000
_cell.length_b   1.000
_cell.length_c   1.000
_cell.angle_alpha   90.00
_cell.angle_beta   90.00
_cell.angle_gamma   90.00
#
_symmetry.space_group_name_H-M   'P 1'
#
loop_
_entity.id
_entity.type
_entity.pdbx_description
1 polymer ?
#
loop_
_entity_poly.entity_id
_entity_poly.type
_entity_poly.pdbx_seq_one_letter_code
_entity_poly.pdbx_strand_id
1 'polypeptide(L)'
;MTDVKANAAFQAVPGGNSVGSNVDNGLQAYPALGNVSANYADNGRITRQTTQITMTMTGSITLKSSNSMSKAYFDIMAGPASGSYTGATLVTATPTSLGSGNSIMISSSKQTQTLSVNFQNIKSELPIYIGFRITVNGEEGTYQLGRFNAQTLSPKITGTLYSTDTTIKGTGTPGNTISSNVNGVTTTVGSDGTYTLNLGTALGTLSNVTVTEVDEITGDKGTATAAVTLKKLNITSSKTSVDLYPGDLDSLTSDSAVVAWLVKQAGIVATNPDSATDTITYAANETSLASKLSSLAVGSSTTINIYGKGSSGLKSDAKAITVTMRDGTLSLGTLPASLTFGILTIPFKETLYQPTNAWNITVNDTRKTGSQWYLRATATAMKSSTRTMSGNLIYLNAGNKQVLTNTSVTVSSGKKIAGTTSTNAASGWSSSQGILLDVQPSVQIDSYSGTINWTLQDTP
;
A
#
# COMPACT_ATOMS: atom_id res chain seq x y z
N MET A 1 -33.74 35.42 -12.91
CA MET A 1 -33.49 36.57 -12.01
C MET A 1 -33.97 37.85 -12.71
N THR A 2 -34.71 38.71 -12.01
CA THR A 2 -35.28 39.95 -12.56
C THR A 2 -34.37 41.13 -12.22
N ASP A 3 -34.35 42.16 -13.08
CA ASP A 3 -33.69 43.45 -12.80
C ASP A 3 -34.49 44.32 -11.79
N VAL A 4 -35.45 43.70 -11.10
CA VAL A 4 -36.26 44.36 -10.07
C VAL A 4 -35.52 44.24 -8.74
N LYS A 5 -35.32 45.38 -8.07
CA LYS A 5 -34.71 45.39 -6.74
C LYS A 5 -35.61 44.67 -5.73
N ALA A 6 -35.05 43.65 -5.08
CA ALA A 6 -35.70 42.91 -4.00
C ALA A 6 -34.92 43.08 -2.69
N ASN A 7 -35.57 42.87 -1.55
CA ASN A 7 -34.90 42.91 -0.25
C ASN A 7 -33.78 41.86 -0.21
N ALA A 8 -32.56 42.32 0.09
CA ALA A 8 -31.41 41.44 0.20
C ALA A 8 -31.29 40.96 1.66
N ALA A 9 -31.05 39.67 1.85
CA ALA A 9 -30.82 39.08 3.15
C ALA A 9 -29.40 39.39 3.62
N PHE A 10 -29.25 40.17 4.69
CA PHE A 10 -27.96 40.52 5.28
C PHE A 10 -27.99 40.29 6.79
N GLN A 11 -26.81 40.12 7.39
CA GLN A 11 -26.63 40.15 8.82
C GLN A 11 -26.31 41.58 9.26
N ALA A 12 -27.21 42.20 10.02
CA ALA A 12 -26.95 43.50 10.62
C ALA A 12 -25.85 43.42 11.70
N VAL A 13 -25.10 44.51 11.85
CA VAL A 13 -24.09 44.70 12.91
C VAL A 13 -24.48 45.97 13.69
N PRO A 14 -25.39 45.85 14.68
CA PRO A 14 -25.83 47.00 15.47
C PRO A 14 -24.63 47.66 16.16
N GLY A 15 -24.54 48.99 16.04
CA GLY A 15 -23.43 49.76 16.61
C GLY A 15 -22.16 49.79 15.74
N GLY A 16 -22.08 48.99 14.68
CA GLY A 16 -20.99 49.00 13.70
C GLY A 16 -19.60 48.71 14.26
N ASN A 17 -18.63 48.54 13.36
CA ASN A 17 -17.20 48.44 13.69
C ASN A 17 -16.35 48.63 12.42
N SER A 18 -15.02 48.76 12.58
CA SER A 18 -14.12 48.87 11.45
C SER A 18 -14.04 47.56 10.65
N VAL A 19 -13.92 47.69 9.33
CA VAL A 19 -13.44 46.65 8.42
C VAL A 19 -11.97 46.92 8.17
N GLY A 20 -11.09 46.15 8.80
CA GLY A 20 -9.67 46.50 8.93
C GLY A 20 -9.42 47.38 10.16
N SER A 21 -8.61 48.42 10.01
CA SER A 21 -8.21 49.30 11.11
C SER A 21 -9.10 50.54 11.23
N ASN A 22 -9.15 51.10 12.43
CA ASN A 22 -9.77 52.39 12.65
C ASN A 22 -8.87 53.50 12.09
N VAL A 23 -9.49 54.53 11.53
CA VAL A 23 -8.82 55.82 11.31
C VAL A 23 -9.05 56.70 12.53
N ASP A 24 -8.04 57.48 12.93
CA ASP A 24 -8.17 58.58 13.89
C ASP A 24 -8.88 58.20 15.22
N ASN A 25 -8.39 57.14 15.86
CA ASN A 25 -8.92 56.55 17.11
C ASN A 25 -10.33 55.93 17.01
N GLY A 26 -10.93 55.91 15.82
CA GLY A 26 -12.24 55.31 15.54
C GLY A 26 -13.42 56.23 15.86
N LEU A 27 -14.62 55.64 15.87
CA LEU A 27 -15.88 56.38 15.95
C LEU A 27 -16.53 56.29 17.33
N GLN A 28 -17.09 57.40 17.77
CA GLN A 28 -17.94 57.49 18.97
C GLN A 28 -19.37 57.06 18.64
N ALA A 29 -19.87 57.42 17.45
CA ALA A 29 -21.22 57.09 17.02
C ALA A 29 -21.20 56.54 15.59
N TYR A 30 -21.99 55.49 15.40
CA TYR A 30 -22.24 54.85 14.11
C TYR A 30 -23.70 55.10 13.70
N PRO A 31 -23.97 55.33 12.41
CA PRO A 31 -25.34 55.38 11.92
C PRO A 31 -25.99 53.99 11.97
N ALA A 32 -27.32 53.96 11.99
CA ALA A 32 -28.09 52.73 11.91
C ALA A 32 -28.32 52.34 10.44
N LEU A 33 -28.11 51.06 10.11
CA LEU A 33 -28.46 50.49 8.82
C LEU A 33 -29.94 50.08 8.82
N GLY A 34 -30.67 50.57 7.83
CA GLY A 34 -32.07 50.23 7.56
C GLY A 34 -32.20 49.21 6.43
N ASN A 35 -33.15 49.43 5.53
CA ASN A 35 -33.41 48.51 4.42
C ASN A 35 -32.23 48.43 3.45
N VAL A 36 -31.94 47.21 2.99
CA VAL A 36 -30.99 46.91 1.92
C VAL A 36 -31.69 46.10 0.84
N SER A 37 -31.57 46.52 -0.41
CA SER A 37 -32.11 45.83 -1.58
C SER A 37 -31.08 45.73 -2.69
N ALA A 38 -31.19 44.70 -3.52
CA ALA A 38 -30.26 44.40 -4.59
C ALA A 38 -31.02 44.02 -5.87
N ASN A 39 -30.50 44.41 -7.05
CA ASN A 39 -30.97 43.83 -8.30
C ASN A 39 -30.32 42.45 -8.52
N TYR A 40 -30.98 41.60 -9.30
CA TYR A 40 -30.54 40.23 -9.57
C TYR A 40 -30.24 39.39 -8.31
N ALA A 41 -30.89 39.72 -7.20
CA ALA A 41 -30.86 38.88 -6.02
C ALA A 41 -31.67 37.61 -6.28
N ASP A 42 -31.17 36.48 -5.80
CA ASP A 42 -31.86 35.19 -5.90
C ASP A 42 -32.31 34.74 -4.50
N ASN A 43 -33.62 34.67 -4.27
CA ASN A 43 -34.21 34.45 -2.94
C ASN A 43 -33.59 35.32 -1.84
N GLY A 44 -33.31 36.59 -2.17
CA GLY A 44 -32.68 37.56 -1.26
C GLY A 44 -31.16 37.44 -1.14
N ARG A 45 -30.52 36.46 -1.78
CA ARG A 45 -29.04 36.38 -1.84
C ARG A 45 -28.51 37.28 -2.95
N ILE A 46 -27.44 38.01 -2.66
CA ILE A 46 -26.67 38.69 -3.70
C ILE A 46 -25.97 37.67 -4.59
N THR A 47 -25.80 38.01 -5.87
CA THR A 47 -25.19 37.12 -6.86
C THR A 47 -24.07 37.86 -7.59
N ARG A 48 -23.25 37.13 -8.34
CA ARG A 48 -22.26 37.73 -9.25
C ARG A 48 -22.88 38.63 -10.33
N GLN A 49 -24.20 38.52 -10.55
CA GLN A 49 -24.95 39.35 -11.50
C GLN A 49 -25.45 40.66 -10.87
N THR A 50 -25.44 40.78 -9.54
CA THR A 50 -25.84 42.02 -8.85
C THR A 50 -24.92 43.16 -9.27
N THR A 51 -25.52 44.24 -9.78
CA THR A 51 -24.81 45.45 -10.24
C THR A 51 -25.22 46.69 -9.46
N GLN A 52 -26.30 46.64 -8.68
CA GLN A 52 -26.78 47.73 -7.86
C GLN A 52 -27.21 47.26 -6.48
N ILE A 53 -26.76 47.97 -5.44
CA ILE A 53 -27.27 47.86 -4.07
C ILE A 53 -27.91 49.18 -3.67
N THR A 54 -29.12 49.14 -3.13
CA THR A 54 -29.76 50.31 -2.51
C THR A 54 -29.84 50.08 -1.01
N MET A 55 -29.34 51.02 -0.23
CA MET A 55 -29.38 50.92 1.23
C MET A 55 -29.80 52.22 1.88
N THR A 56 -30.35 52.10 3.09
CA THR A 56 -30.75 53.25 3.91
C THR A 56 -29.89 53.32 5.16
N MET A 57 -29.35 54.49 5.49
CA MET A 57 -28.67 54.76 6.76
C MET A 57 -29.28 55.99 7.45
N THR A 58 -29.41 55.94 8.78
CA THR A 58 -29.93 57.05 9.60
C THR A 58 -29.05 57.32 10.80
N GLY A 59 -29.17 58.50 11.42
CA GLY A 59 -28.35 58.89 12.58
C GLY A 59 -27.10 59.68 12.16
N SER A 60 -26.00 59.52 12.90
CA SER A 60 -24.77 60.26 12.68
C SER A 60 -23.53 59.38 12.65
N ILE A 61 -22.51 59.86 11.94
CA ILE A 61 -21.13 59.37 12.01
C ILE A 61 -20.36 60.39 12.85
N THR A 62 -19.77 59.99 13.97
CA THR A 62 -19.06 60.92 14.88
C THR A 62 -17.70 60.34 15.26
N LEU A 63 -16.62 61.10 15.03
CA LEU A 63 -15.27 60.71 15.44
C LEU A 63 -15.13 60.73 16.97
N LYS A 64 -14.26 59.88 17.54
CA LYS A 64 -13.86 60.01 18.96
C LYS A 64 -12.91 61.17 19.19
N SER A 65 -12.15 61.55 18.18
CA SER A 65 -11.19 62.65 18.22
C SER A 65 -11.90 64.01 18.02
N SER A 66 -11.13 65.11 18.10
CA SER A 66 -11.55 66.44 17.67
C SER A 66 -11.21 66.78 16.21
N ASN A 67 -10.66 65.83 15.44
CA ASN A 67 -10.34 66.04 14.03
C ASN A 67 -11.62 66.08 13.18
N SER A 68 -11.48 66.30 11.87
CA SER A 68 -12.62 66.37 10.94
C SER A 68 -12.47 65.37 9.81
N MET A 69 -13.59 64.71 9.48
CA MET A 69 -13.71 63.92 8.27
C MET A 69 -13.73 64.87 7.06
N SER A 70 -12.80 64.70 6.14
CA SER A 70 -12.76 65.44 4.88
C SER A 70 -13.70 64.85 3.83
N LYS A 71 -13.99 63.54 3.95
CA LYS A 71 -14.91 62.81 3.07
C LYS A 71 -15.67 61.76 3.87
N ALA A 72 -16.91 61.51 3.48
CA ALA A 72 -17.72 60.38 3.96
C ALA A 72 -18.67 59.92 2.86
N TYR A 73 -18.69 58.61 2.57
CA TYR A 73 -19.54 58.01 1.53
C TYR A 73 -20.09 56.68 2.02
N PHE A 74 -21.26 56.30 1.50
CA PHE A 74 -21.69 54.91 1.56
C PHE A 74 -20.67 54.02 0.85
N ASP A 75 -20.48 52.80 1.31
CA ASP A 75 -19.57 51.84 0.67
C ASP A 75 -20.13 50.41 0.79
N ILE A 76 -19.80 49.61 -0.22
CA ILE A 76 -19.93 48.16 -0.23
C ILE A 76 -18.52 47.65 -0.44
N MET A 77 -18.04 46.80 0.46
CA MET A 77 -16.62 46.47 0.50
C MET A 77 -16.37 44.98 0.73
N ALA A 78 -15.34 44.45 0.09
CA ALA A 78 -14.74 43.19 0.49
C ALA A 78 -13.84 43.43 1.71
N GLY A 79 -13.36 42.34 2.31
CA GLY A 79 -12.34 42.41 3.36
C GLY A 79 -11.06 43.13 2.88
N PRO A 80 -10.23 43.61 3.82
CA PRO A 80 -8.95 44.21 3.46
C PRO A 80 -8.07 43.19 2.74
N ALA A 81 -7.47 43.61 1.62
CA ALA A 81 -6.43 42.82 0.96
C ALA A 81 -5.20 42.69 1.88
N SER A 82 -4.34 41.70 1.62
CA SER A 82 -3.09 41.53 2.36
C SER A 82 -2.27 42.82 2.33
N GLY A 83 -1.89 43.33 3.52
CA GLY A 83 -1.15 44.58 3.67
C GLY A 83 -1.99 45.86 3.59
N SER A 84 -3.31 45.76 3.38
CA SER A 84 -4.24 46.89 3.48
C SER A 84 -4.86 46.98 4.87
N TYR A 85 -5.05 48.22 5.34
CA TYR A 85 -5.76 48.51 6.59
C TYR A 85 -7.22 48.89 6.38
N THR A 86 -7.70 48.94 5.13
CA THR A 86 -9.09 49.27 4.78
C THR A 86 -9.71 48.20 3.87
N GLY A 87 -11.02 48.05 3.95
CA GLY A 87 -11.79 47.20 3.04
C GLY A 87 -11.66 47.66 1.60
N ALA A 88 -11.57 46.71 0.67
CA ALA A 88 -11.53 47.03 -0.75
C ALA A 88 -12.94 47.41 -1.23
N THR A 89 -13.10 48.61 -1.78
CA THR A 89 -14.42 49.03 -2.30
C THR A 89 -14.80 48.17 -3.50
N LEU A 90 -16.05 47.70 -3.49
CA LEU A 90 -16.70 47.03 -4.61
C LEU A 90 -17.63 47.99 -5.37
N VAL A 91 -17.70 49.24 -4.93
CA VAL A 91 -18.47 50.29 -5.58
C VAL A 91 -17.71 50.81 -6.80
N THR A 92 -18.37 50.88 -7.95
CA THR A 92 -17.74 51.19 -9.23
C THR A 92 -17.83 52.66 -9.65
N ALA A 93 -18.63 53.45 -8.93
CA ALA A 93 -18.78 54.89 -9.14
C ALA A 93 -18.82 55.62 -7.80
N THR A 94 -18.14 56.76 -7.69
CA THR A 94 -18.09 57.53 -6.45
C THR A 94 -19.51 57.90 -5.97
N PRO A 95 -19.92 57.47 -4.76
CA PRO A 95 -21.25 57.74 -4.23
C PRO A 95 -21.46 59.22 -3.89
N THR A 96 -22.70 59.58 -3.57
CA THR A 96 -23.01 60.93 -3.10
C THR A 96 -22.37 61.14 -1.72
N SER A 97 -21.64 62.26 -1.56
CA SER A 97 -21.01 62.62 -0.30
C SER A 97 -22.05 62.81 0.82
N LEU A 98 -21.80 62.15 1.96
CA LEU A 98 -22.56 62.32 3.19
C LEU A 98 -22.31 63.70 3.81
N GLY A 99 -21.08 64.20 3.75
CA GLY A 99 -20.67 65.49 4.27
C GLY A 99 -19.20 65.51 4.73
N SER A 100 -18.86 66.53 5.51
CA SER A 100 -17.56 66.71 6.16
C SER A 100 -17.75 67.29 7.56
N GLY A 101 -16.73 67.17 8.41
CA GLY A 101 -16.72 67.66 9.79
C GLY A 101 -16.42 66.57 10.82
N ASN A 102 -16.45 66.91 12.10
CA ASN A 102 -16.20 65.96 13.20
C ASN A 102 -17.40 65.01 13.44
N SER A 103 -18.62 65.51 13.20
CA SER A 103 -19.86 64.76 13.30
C SER A 103 -20.73 65.06 12.08
N ILE A 104 -21.16 64.02 11.37
CA ILE A 104 -22.00 64.12 10.17
C ILE A 104 -23.35 63.50 10.49
N MET A 105 -24.40 64.33 10.53
CA MET A 105 -25.78 63.86 10.60
C MET A 105 -26.29 63.51 9.19
N ILE A 106 -26.86 62.32 9.03
CA ILE A 106 -27.40 61.87 7.74
C ILE A 106 -28.77 62.51 7.52
N SER A 107 -28.82 63.55 6.69
CA SER A 107 -30.06 64.25 6.33
C SER A 107 -31.02 63.33 5.58
N SER A 108 -32.34 63.59 5.70
CA SER A 108 -33.39 62.82 5.00
C SER A 108 -33.15 62.64 3.50
N SER A 109 -32.62 63.67 2.83
CA SER A 109 -32.26 63.64 1.40
C SER A 109 -31.09 62.72 1.04
N LYS A 110 -30.31 62.26 2.03
CA LYS A 110 -29.12 61.41 1.85
C LYS A 110 -29.24 60.04 2.52
N GLN A 111 -30.37 59.76 3.18
CA GLN A 111 -30.56 58.51 3.93
C GLN A 111 -30.53 57.29 3.01
N THR A 112 -31.14 57.37 1.82
CA THR A 112 -31.18 56.27 0.86
C THR A 112 -30.24 56.54 -0.31
N GLN A 113 -29.29 55.63 -0.56
CA GLN A 113 -28.42 55.69 -1.74
C GLN A 113 -28.47 54.39 -2.52
N THR A 114 -28.46 54.51 -3.86
CA THR A 114 -28.20 53.41 -4.78
C THR A 114 -26.74 53.48 -5.21
N LEU A 115 -26.02 52.38 -5.04
CA LEU A 115 -24.61 52.23 -5.38
C LEU A 115 -24.47 51.24 -6.53
N SER A 116 -23.68 51.60 -7.53
CA SER A 116 -23.24 50.66 -8.57
C SER A 116 -22.11 49.80 -8.00
N VAL A 117 -22.21 48.47 -8.12
CA VAL A 117 -21.27 47.50 -7.53
C VAL A 117 -20.76 46.50 -8.57
N ASN A 118 -19.63 45.84 -8.26
CA ASN A 118 -19.10 44.73 -9.03
C ASN A 118 -18.85 43.52 -8.13
N PHE A 119 -19.63 42.44 -8.33
CA PHE A 119 -19.52 41.17 -7.60
C PHE A 119 -19.02 40.00 -8.47
N GLN A 120 -18.31 40.27 -9.57
CA GLN A 120 -17.80 39.18 -10.44
C GLN A 120 -16.92 38.18 -9.67
N ASN A 121 -16.25 38.59 -8.58
CA ASN A 121 -15.39 37.75 -7.75
C ASN A 121 -16.01 37.40 -6.38
N ILE A 122 -17.35 37.40 -6.28
CA ILE A 122 -18.08 37.20 -5.01
C ILE A 122 -17.58 35.99 -4.20
N LYS A 123 -17.21 34.88 -4.85
CA LYS A 123 -16.72 33.67 -4.18
C LYS A 123 -15.43 33.85 -3.36
N SER A 124 -14.58 34.79 -3.77
CA SER A 124 -13.34 35.13 -3.05
C SER A 124 -13.50 36.36 -2.15
N GLU A 125 -14.59 37.12 -2.31
CA GLU A 125 -14.82 38.39 -1.61
C GLU A 125 -15.73 38.25 -0.40
N LEU A 126 -16.52 37.17 -0.31
CA LEU A 126 -17.38 36.92 0.84
C LEU A 126 -16.58 36.70 2.14
N PRO A 127 -17.01 37.31 3.27
CA PRO A 127 -18.20 38.14 3.40
C PRO A 127 -18.04 39.55 2.79
N ILE A 128 -19.11 40.04 2.16
CA ILE A 128 -19.18 41.41 1.61
C ILE A 128 -19.85 42.30 2.64
N TYR A 129 -19.19 43.40 2.99
CA TYR A 129 -19.61 44.31 4.03
C TYR A 129 -20.39 45.50 3.49
N ILE A 130 -21.36 45.95 4.28
CA ILE A 130 -22.30 47.02 3.99
C ILE A 130 -22.04 48.14 5.00
N GLY A 131 -21.76 49.36 4.54
CA GLY A 131 -21.58 50.47 5.45
C GLY A 131 -21.08 51.72 4.76
N PHE A 132 -19.96 52.25 5.24
CA PHE A 132 -19.45 53.54 4.79
C PHE A 132 -17.92 53.63 4.90
N ARG A 133 -17.37 54.57 4.13
CA ARG A 133 -15.96 54.96 4.14
C ARG A 133 -15.84 56.42 4.50
N ILE A 134 -14.86 56.76 5.33
CA ILE A 134 -14.50 58.13 5.67
C ILE A 134 -13.03 58.38 5.39
N THR A 135 -12.66 59.66 5.24
CA THR A 135 -11.27 60.09 5.18
C THR A 135 -11.00 61.11 6.28
N VAL A 136 -9.96 60.89 7.07
CA VAL A 136 -9.50 61.82 8.14
C VAL A 136 -8.01 62.03 7.95
N ASN A 137 -7.55 63.28 7.92
CA ASN A 137 -6.12 63.63 7.73
C ASN A 137 -5.44 62.96 6.51
N GLY A 138 -6.23 62.63 5.47
CA GLY A 138 -5.73 61.97 4.26
C GLY A 138 -5.73 60.44 4.34
N GLU A 139 -6.03 59.85 5.49
CA GLU A 139 -6.14 58.41 5.68
C GLU A 139 -7.60 57.96 5.58
N GLU A 140 -7.83 56.79 4.98
CA GLU A 140 -9.16 56.22 4.85
C GLU A 140 -9.46 55.24 5.98
N GLY A 141 -10.72 55.26 6.45
CA GLY A 141 -11.26 54.26 7.35
C GLY A 141 -12.57 53.70 6.79
N THR A 142 -12.74 52.39 6.90
CA THR A 142 -13.91 51.67 6.40
C THR A 142 -14.66 51.01 7.55
N TYR A 143 -15.98 51.14 7.56
CA TYR A 143 -16.82 50.72 8.68
C TYR A 143 -18.04 49.94 8.20
N GLN A 144 -18.28 48.78 8.80
CA GLN A 144 -19.44 47.94 8.53
C GLN A 144 -20.59 48.27 9.47
N LEU A 145 -21.80 48.15 8.95
CA LEU A 145 -23.08 48.16 9.66
C LEU A 145 -23.90 46.90 9.37
N GLY A 146 -23.49 46.12 8.37
CA GLY A 146 -24.06 44.83 8.01
C GLY A 146 -23.12 44.07 7.08
N ARG A 147 -23.45 42.81 6.79
CA ARG A 147 -22.69 41.99 5.84
C ARG A 147 -23.54 40.91 5.17
N PHE A 148 -23.15 40.56 3.95
CA PHE A 148 -23.58 39.37 3.24
C PHE A 148 -22.58 38.25 3.50
N ASN A 149 -23.04 37.15 4.07
CA ASN A 149 -22.22 35.97 4.32
C ASN A 149 -22.42 34.91 3.24
N ALA A 150 -21.38 34.14 2.98
CA ALA A 150 -21.52 32.86 2.30
C ALA A 150 -22.39 31.93 3.16
N GLN A 151 -23.28 31.19 2.51
CA GLN A 151 -23.92 30.03 3.12
C GLN A 151 -22.98 28.83 3.01
N THR A 152 -23.04 27.98 4.04
CA THR A 152 -22.29 26.75 4.06
C THR A 152 -23.04 25.69 3.27
N LEU A 153 -22.46 25.24 2.15
CA LEU A 153 -22.95 24.08 1.42
C LEU A 153 -22.53 22.80 2.15
N SER A 154 -23.25 21.71 1.90
CA SER A 154 -23.02 20.41 2.57
C SER A 154 -22.89 19.28 1.55
N PRO A 155 -21.83 19.27 0.71
CA PRO A 155 -21.57 18.14 -0.17
C PRO A 155 -21.34 16.87 0.65
N LYS A 156 -21.44 15.71 -0.01
CA LYS A 156 -21.11 14.41 0.59
C LYS A 156 -20.31 13.59 -0.40
N ILE A 157 -19.32 12.86 0.10
CA ILE A 157 -18.66 11.77 -0.64
C ILE A 157 -19.41 10.48 -0.33
N THR A 158 -19.73 9.69 -1.36
CA THR A 158 -20.44 8.42 -1.21
C THR A 158 -19.54 7.22 -1.46
N GLY A 159 -19.71 6.18 -0.64
CA GLY A 159 -18.90 4.96 -0.70
C GLY A 159 -17.53 5.08 -0.03
N THR A 160 -16.81 3.97 0.02
CA THR A 160 -15.43 3.92 0.51
C THR A 160 -14.49 4.29 -0.64
N LEU A 161 -13.58 5.23 -0.40
CA LEU A 161 -12.51 5.55 -1.33
C LEU A 161 -11.35 4.58 -1.15
N TYR A 162 -10.81 4.09 -2.25
CA TYR A 162 -9.62 3.24 -2.29
C TYR A 162 -8.47 3.94 -3.01
N SER A 163 -7.24 3.60 -2.64
CA SER A 163 -6.01 4.13 -3.25
C SER A 163 -5.93 3.98 -4.77
N THR A 164 -6.66 3.02 -5.34
CA THR A 164 -6.71 2.76 -6.78
C THR A 164 -7.81 3.53 -7.51
N ASP A 165 -8.74 4.16 -6.77
CA ASP A 165 -9.87 4.85 -7.38
C ASP A 165 -9.39 6.05 -8.20
N THR A 166 -9.96 6.19 -9.40
CA THR A 166 -9.71 7.34 -10.29
C THR A 166 -10.90 8.29 -10.35
N THR A 167 -11.96 8.01 -9.58
CA THR A 167 -13.17 8.80 -9.53
C THR A 167 -13.65 8.96 -8.09
N ILE A 168 -14.19 10.13 -7.76
CA ILE A 168 -14.89 10.38 -6.49
C ILE A 168 -16.37 10.61 -6.81
N LYS A 169 -17.26 9.92 -6.11
CA LYS A 169 -18.71 10.07 -6.26
C LYS A 169 -19.31 10.70 -5.02
N GLY A 170 -20.44 11.36 -5.18
CA GLY A 170 -21.08 12.05 -4.07
C GLY A 170 -22.39 12.73 -4.41
N THR A 171 -22.87 13.53 -3.48
CA THR A 171 -24.07 14.37 -3.63
C THR A 171 -23.77 15.81 -3.28
N GLY A 172 -24.47 16.74 -3.90
CA GLY A 172 -24.38 18.18 -3.62
C GLY A 172 -25.64 18.90 -4.09
N THR A 173 -25.57 20.21 -4.19
CA THR A 173 -26.67 21.03 -4.72
C THR A 173 -26.61 21.07 -6.24
N PRO A 174 -27.70 20.77 -6.96
CA PRO A 174 -27.72 20.79 -8.43
C PRO A 174 -27.17 22.08 -9.04
N GLY A 175 -26.33 21.95 -10.06
CA GLY A 175 -25.72 23.07 -10.78
C GLY A 175 -24.44 23.63 -10.14
N ASN A 176 -24.11 23.25 -8.90
CA ASN A 176 -22.88 23.68 -8.24
C ASN A 176 -21.65 22.96 -8.79
N THR A 177 -20.49 23.59 -8.64
CA THR A 177 -19.20 23.04 -9.05
C THR A 177 -18.55 22.28 -7.91
N ILE A 178 -18.03 21.09 -8.20
CA ILE A 178 -17.26 20.24 -7.29
C ILE A 178 -15.80 20.24 -7.74
N SER A 179 -14.90 20.40 -6.79
CA SER A 179 -13.44 20.25 -6.93
C SER A 179 -12.90 19.38 -5.80
N SER A 180 -11.61 19.04 -5.82
CA SER A 180 -10.98 18.30 -4.72
C SER A 180 -9.56 18.78 -4.43
N ASN A 181 -9.00 18.37 -3.29
CA ASN A 181 -7.59 18.56 -2.97
C ASN A 181 -6.63 17.60 -3.72
N VAL A 182 -7.15 16.74 -4.62
CA VAL A 182 -6.33 15.76 -5.35
C VAL A 182 -5.60 16.43 -6.52
N ASN A 183 -6.36 17.12 -7.37
CA ASN A 183 -5.86 17.85 -8.53
C ASN A 183 -6.86 18.94 -8.95
N GLY A 184 -6.52 19.71 -9.99
CA GLY A 184 -7.35 20.83 -10.47
C GLY A 184 -8.60 20.44 -11.26
N VAL A 185 -8.98 19.16 -11.33
CA VAL A 185 -10.17 18.75 -12.07
C VAL A 185 -11.44 19.16 -11.31
N THR A 186 -12.45 19.53 -12.06
CA THR A 186 -13.77 19.89 -11.54
C THR A 186 -14.88 19.12 -12.26
N THR A 187 -16.05 19.07 -11.64
CA THR A 187 -17.29 18.53 -12.23
C THR A 187 -18.47 19.36 -11.74
N THR A 188 -19.64 19.20 -12.35
CA THR A 188 -20.88 19.86 -11.92
C THR A 188 -21.82 18.84 -11.30
N VAL A 189 -22.52 19.24 -10.24
CA VAL A 189 -23.58 18.43 -9.64
C VAL A 189 -24.76 18.36 -10.61
N GLY A 190 -25.17 17.14 -10.97
CA GLY A 190 -26.30 16.89 -11.84
C GLY A 190 -27.63 17.38 -11.27
N SER A 191 -28.65 17.43 -12.11
CA SER A 191 -30.02 17.78 -11.70
C SER A 191 -30.62 16.80 -10.69
N ASP A 192 -30.09 15.57 -10.63
CA ASP A 192 -30.43 14.55 -9.64
C ASP A 192 -29.74 14.73 -8.28
N GLY A 193 -28.92 15.77 -8.13
CA GLY A 193 -28.18 16.07 -6.91
C GLY A 193 -26.91 15.22 -6.73
N THR A 194 -26.50 14.45 -7.74
CA THR A 194 -25.31 13.60 -7.67
C THR A 194 -24.15 14.17 -8.48
N TYR A 195 -22.93 13.78 -8.15
CA TYR A 195 -21.76 14.11 -8.97
C TYR A 195 -20.82 12.91 -9.10
N THR A 196 -20.07 12.88 -10.21
CA THR A 196 -18.90 12.02 -10.41
C THR A 196 -17.74 12.89 -10.85
N LEU A 197 -16.73 13.02 -10.00
CA LEU A 197 -15.49 13.73 -10.28
C LEU A 197 -14.47 12.73 -10.82
N ASN A 198 -14.16 12.81 -12.11
CA ASN A 198 -13.17 11.94 -12.75
C ASN A 198 -11.78 12.58 -12.66
N LEU A 199 -10.89 11.99 -11.86
CA LEU A 199 -9.59 12.55 -11.56
C LEU A 199 -8.55 12.28 -12.65
N GLY A 200 -8.78 11.27 -13.51
CA GLY A 200 -7.79 10.79 -14.48
C GLY A 200 -6.56 10.09 -13.88
N THR A 201 -6.39 10.14 -12.56
CA THR A 201 -5.28 9.53 -11.81
C THR A 201 -5.79 8.86 -10.55
N ALA A 202 -5.10 7.81 -10.10
CA ALA A 202 -5.46 7.11 -8.87
C ALA A 202 -5.19 7.99 -7.63
N LEU A 203 -5.97 7.79 -6.56
CA LEU A 203 -5.78 8.49 -5.27
C LEU A 203 -4.42 8.20 -4.61
N GLY A 204 -3.80 7.07 -4.92
CA GLY A 204 -2.45 6.73 -4.51
C GLY A 204 -2.30 6.60 -2.99
N THR A 205 -1.31 7.29 -2.42
CA THR A 205 -0.95 7.22 -1.00
C THR A 205 -1.64 8.25 -0.12
N LEU A 206 -2.63 8.99 -0.65
CA LEU A 206 -3.41 9.93 0.13
C LEU A 206 -4.11 9.20 1.29
N SER A 207 -4.15 9.84 2.47
CA SER A 207 -4.89 9.33 3.63
C SER A 207 -6.34 9.82 3.65
N ASN A 208 -6.60 10.98 3.06
CA ASN A 208 -7.90 11.58 2.96
C ASN A 208 -8.04 12.41 1.67
N VAL A 209 -9.28 12.55 1.23
CA VAL A 209 -9.69 13.43 0.14
C VAL A 209 -10.72 14.41 0.69
N THR A 210 -10.55 15.68 0.36
CA THR A 210 -11.54 16.72 0.63
C THR A 210 -12.09 17.23 -0.68
N VAL A 211 -13.40 17.11 -0.86
CA VAL A 211 -14.13 17.77 -1.95
C VAL A 211 -14.61 19.15 -1.49
N THR A 212 -14.59 20.11 -2.41
CA THR A 212 -15.15 21.45 -2.20
C THR A 212 -16.26 21.67 -3.20
N GLU A 213 -17.45 22.00 -2.70
CA GLU A 213 -18.59 22.46 -3.49
C GLU A 213 -18.63 23.99 -3.47
N VAL A 214 -18.87 24.59 -4.63
CA VAL A 214 -19.04 26.04 -4.79
C VAL A 214 -20.24 26.33 -5.69
N ASP A 215 -21.13 27.20 -5.23
CA ASP A 215 -22.09 27.87 -6.10
C ASP A 215 -21.39 29.05 -6.78
N GLU A 216 -21.15 28.93 -8.08
CA GLU A 216 -20.45 29.94 -8.88
C GLU A 216 -21.27 31.23 -9.10
N ILE A 217 -22.55 31.25 -8.70
CA ILE A 217 -23.43 32.42 -8.81
C ILE A 217 -23.45 33.21 -7.49
N THR A 218 -23.63 32.55 -6.36
CA THR A 218 -23.73 33.20 -5.04
C THR A 218 -22.41 33.27 -4.29
N GLY A 219 -21.43 32.44 -4.65
CA GLY A 219 -20.17 32.29 -3.93
C GLY A 219 -20.26 31.41 -2.68
N ASP A 220 -21.40 30.75 -2.46
CA ASP A 220 -21.60 29.81 -1.36
C ASP A 220 -20.69 28.60 -1.51
N LYS A 221 -20.18 28.09 -0.39
CA LYS A 221 -19.17 27.03 -0.41
C LYS A 221 -19.31 26.05 0.75
N GLY A 222 -18.89 24.83 0.50
CA GLY A 222 -18.93 23.74 1.47
C GLY A 222 -17.86 22.71 1.18
N THR A 223 -17.52 21.89 2.16
CA THR A 223 -16.53 20.83 1.99
C THR A 223 -16.99 19.55 2.63
N ALA A 224 -16.51 18.42 2.11
CA ALA A 224 -16.65 17.12 2.73
C ALA A 224 -15.33 16.35 2.61
N THR A 225 -14.96 15.64 3.68
CA THR A 225 -13.72 14.88 3.75
C THR A 225 -14.02 13.40 3.97
N ALA A 226 -13.35 12.53 3.23
CA ALA A 226 -13.42 11.08 3.41
C ALA A 226 -12.01 10.48 3.49
N ALA A 227 -11.87 9.43 4.29
CA ALA A 227 -10.62 8.67 4.37
C ALA A 227 -10.44 7.79 3.12
N VAL A 228 -9.18 7.59 2.73
CA VAL A 228 -8.80 6.69 1.63
C VAL A 228 -8.24 5.40 2.21
N THR A 229 -8.79 4.28 1.79
CA THR A 229 -8.35 2.95 2.20
C THR A 229 -7.28 2.44 1.23
N LEU A 230 -6.09 2.13 1.73
CA LEU A 230 -5.05 1.50 0.93
C LEU A 230 -5.43 0.06 0.61
N LYS A 231 -5.57 -0.26 -0.68
CA LYS A 231 -5.69 -1.65 -1.12
C LYS A 231 -4.32 -2.33 -1.04
N LYS A 232 -4.33 -3.58 -0.60
CA LYS A 232 -3.13 -4.41 -0.48
C LYS A 232 -3.37 -5.78 -1.12
N LEU A 233 -2.29 -6.41 -1.53
CA LEU A 233 -2.31 -7.82 -1.87
C LEU A 233 -2.46 -8.66 -0.60
N ASN A 234 -3.18 -9.76 -0.69
CA ASN A 234 -3.20 -10.78 0.35
C ASN A 234 -1.93 -11.61 0.24
N ILE A 235 -1.30 -11.94 1.37
CA ILE A 235 -0.14 -12.84 1.41
C ILE A 235 -0.31 -13.90 2.47
N THR A 236 -0.01 -15.14 2.12
CA THR A 236 -0.08 -16.31 2.99
C THR A 236 1.22 -17.11 2.90
N SER A 237 1.44 -17.98 3.89
CA SER A 237 2.57 -18.89 3.91
C SER A 237 2.16 -20.14 4.67
N SER A 238 2.56 -21.32 4.16
CA SER A 238 2.28 -22.60 4.79
C SER A 238 3.20 -22.91 5.97
N LYS A 239 4.34 -22.22 6.09
CA LYS A 239 5.30 -22.38 7.19
C LYS A 239 5.85 -21.04 7.64
N THR A 240 5.98 -20.83 8.94
CA THR A 240 6.64 -19.64 9.51
C THR A 240 8.13 -19.87 9.79
N SER A 241 8.61 -21.10 9.64
CA SER A 241 10.01 -21.46 9.83
C SER A 241 10.47 -22.44 8.75
N VAL A 242 11.71 -22.29 8.31
CA VAL A 242 12.38 -23.19 7.37
C VAL A 242 13.79 -23.52 7.87
N ASP A 243 14.23 -24.74 7.58
CA ASP A 243 15.60 -25.16 7.84
C ASP A 243 16.46 -24.89 6.61
N LEU A 244 17.67 -24.37 6.86
CA LEU A 244 18.70 -24.14 5.87
C LEU A 244 19.85 -25.11 6.15
N TYR A 245 20.33 -25.81 5.13
CA TYR A 245 21.45 -26.73 5.26
C TYR A 245 22.67 -26.23 4.47
N PRO A 246 23.91 -26.66 4.80
CA PRO A 246 25.11 -26.25 4.09
C PRO A 246 25.04 -26.45 2.57
N GLY A 247 24.39 -27.52 2.10
CA GLY A 247 24.24 -27.79 0.66
C GLY A 247 23.21 -26.91 -0.05
N ASP A 248 22.33 -26.20 0.66
CA ASP A 248 21.39 -25.25 0.05
C ASP A 248 22.10 -23.95 -0.36
N LEU A 249 23.07 -23.52 0.45
CA LEU A 249 23.82 -22.26 0.30
C LEU A 249 24.47 -22.12 -1.09
N ASP A 250 24.85 -23.23 -1.72
CA ASP A 250 25.47 -23.24 -3.06
C ASP A 250 24.54 -22.66 -4.14
N SER A 251 23.21 -22.73 -3.92
CA SER A 251 22.21 -22.15 -4.82
C SER A 251 21.78 -20.72 -4.44
N LEU A 252 22.18 -20.24 -3.25
CA LEU A 252 21.75 -18.97 -2.68
C LEU A 252 22.78 -17.86 -2.95
N THR A 253 23.07 -17.63 -4.24
CA THR A 253 24.16 -16.73 -4.68
C THR A 253 23.77 -15.24 -4.74
N SER A 254 22.49 -14.91 -4.58
CA SER A 254 21.96 -13.55 -4.58
C SER A 254 20.73 -13.42 -3.69
N ASP A 255 20.35 -12.19 -3.35
CA ASP A 255 19.12 -11.93 -2.58
C ASP A 255 17.87 -12.44 -3.32
N SER A 256 17.83 -12.33 -4.65
CA SER A 256 16.75 -12.88 -5.47
C SER A 256 16.69 -14.41 -5.41
N ALA A 257 17.83 -15.10 -5.38
CA ALA A 257 17.89 -16.54 -5.21
C ALA A 257 17.39 -16.96 -3.81
N VAL A 258 17.76 -16.22 -2.76
CA VAL A 258 17.25 -16.43 -1.40
C VAL A 258 15.73 -16.27 -1.34
N VAL A 259 15.20 -15.19 -1.91
CA VAL A 259 13.75 -14.94 -1.95
C VAL A 259 13.04 -16.08 -2.68
N ALA A 260 13.51 -16.49 -3.85
CA ALA A 260 12.91 -17.59 -4.62
C ALA A 260 12.93 -18.91 -3.84
N TRP A 261 14.05 -19.23 -3.18
CA TRP A 261 14.17 -20.40 -2.32
C TRP A 261 13.19 -20.33 -1.14
N LEU A 262 13.10 -19.20 -0.44
CA LEU A 262 12.18 -19.01 0.68
C LEU A 262 10.72 -19.14 0.27
N VAL A 263 10.33 -18.51 -0.84
CA VAL A 263 8.97 -18.60 -1.38
C VAL A 263 8.58 -20.05 -1.60
N LYS A 264 9.48 -20.87 -2.16
CA LYS A 264 9.26 -22.31 -2.36
C LYS A 264 9.22 -23.07 -1.03
N GLN A 265 10.20 -22.87 -0.15
CA GLN A 265 10.33 -23.66 1.09
C GLN A 265 9.21 -23.39 2.10
N ALA A 266 8.80 -22.13 2.22
CA ALA A 266 7.75 -21.66 3.12
C ALA A 266 6.35 -21.62 2.46
N GLY A 267 6.24 -22.02 1.19
CA GLY A 267 4.99 -22.04 0.43
C GLY A 267 4.29 -20.68 0.45
N ILE A 268 5.03 -19.61 0.15
CA ILE A 268 4.50 -18.23 0.17
C ILE A 268 3.67 -18.01 -1.09
N VAL A 269 2.45 -17.53 -0.89
CA VAL A 269 1.53 -17.18 -1.99
C VAL A 269 0.90 -15.84 -1.69
N ALA A 270 1.08 -14.89 -2.60
CA ALA A 270 0.36 -13.63 -2.61
C ALA A 270 -0.66 -13.58 -3.76
N THR A 271 -1.80 -12.94 -3.51
CA THR A 271 -2.92 -12.82 -4.45
C THR A 271 -3.46 -11.40 -4.45
N ASN A 272 -3.90 -10.93 -5.61
CA ASN A 272 -4.63 -9.67 -5.71
C ASN A 272 -6.14 -9.97 -5.54
N PRO A 273 -6.81 -9.44 -4.50
CA PRO A 273 -8.23 -9.69 -4.27
C PRO A 273 -9.13 -9.14 -5.39
N ASP A 274 -8.66 -8.16 -6.16
CA ASP A 274 -9.43 -7.51 -7.22
C ASP A 274 -9.09 -8.02 -8.63
N SER A 275 -8.02 -8.81 -8.80
CA SER A 275 -7.59 -9.28 -10.11
C SER A 275 -6.84 -10.61 -10.04
N ALA A 276 -7.52 -11.68 -10.44
CA ALA A 276 -6.94 -13.03 -10.46
C ALA A 276 -5.77 -13.19 -11.46
N THR A 277 -5.63 -12.27 -12.42
CA THR A 277 -4.57 -12.33 -13.46
C THR A 277 -3.38 -11.41 -13.15
N ASP A 278 -3.37 -10.73 -12.01
CA ASP A 278 -2.26 -9.87 -11.62
C ASP A 278 -0.99 -10.70 -11.39
N THR A 279 0.08 -10.39 -12.15
CA THR A 279 1.34 -11.12 -12.02
C THR A 279 2.07 -10.65 -10.76
N ILE A 280 2.37 -11.59 -9.85
CA ILE A 280 3.01 -11.30 -8.57
C ILE A 280 4.49 -11.65 -8.61
N THR A 281 5.32 -10.70 -8.19
CA THR A 281 6.75 -10.88 -7.90
C THR A 281 6.98 -10.81 -6.39
N TYR A 282 8.03 -11.44 -5.90
CA TYR A 282 8.37 -11.44 -4.47
C TYR A 282 9.68 -10.71 -4.22
N ALA A 283 9.76 -10.05 -3.06
CA ALA A 283 10.97 -9.39 -2.58
C ALA A 283 11.04 -9.46 -1.05
N ALA A 284 12.19 -9.14 -0.48
CA ALA A 284 12.39 -9.03 0.96
C ALA A 284 12.55 -7.56 1.37
N ASN A 285 12.24 -7.26 2.64
CA ASN A 285 12.59 -5.96 3.22
C ASN A 285 14.10 -5.86 3.53
N GLU A 286 14.71 -6.98 3.89
CA GLU A 286 16.13 -7.07 4.20
C GLU A 286 16.98 -7.20 2.93
N THR A 287 18.22 -6.70 3.01
CA THR A 287 19.25 -6.81 1.96
C THR A 287 20.42 -7.69 2.42
N SER A 288 21.29 -8.04 1.47
CA SER A 288 22.49 -8.86 1.70
C SER A 288 22.16 -10.23 2.31
N LEU A 289 21.02 -10.79 1.88
CA LEU A 289 20.47 -12.04 2.37
C LEU A 289 21.43 -13.21 2.13
N ALA A 290 22.02 -13.31 0.93
CA ALA A 290 22.94 -14.39 0.58
C ALA A 290 24.13 -14.44 1.56
N SER A 291 24.75 -13.30 1.83
CA SER A 291 25.87 -13.18 2.79
C SER A 291 25.44 -13.39 4.24
N LYS A 292 24.23 -12.96 4.61
CA LYS A 292 23.68 -13.20 5.96
C LYS A 292 23.43 -14.69 6.21
N LEU A 293 22.88 -15.40 5.24
CA LEU A 293 22.65 -16.84 5.37
C LEU A 293 23.95 -17.64 5.34
N SER A 294 24.94 -17.26 4.52
CA SER A 294 26.22 -17.95 4.47
C SER A 294 27.10 -17.77 5.70
N SER A 295 26.86 -16.70 6.47
CA SER A 295 27.55 -16.43 7.75
C SER A 295 26.79 -16.92 8.98
N LEU A 296 25.60 -17.50 8.80
CA LEU A 296 24.78 -17.97 9.90
C LEU A 296 25.42 -19.23 10.52
N ALA A 297 25.75 -19.16 11.81
CA ALA A 297 26.31 -20.30 12.53
C ALA A 297 25.27 -21.42 12.67
N VAL A 298 25.72 -22.68 12.67
CA VAL A 298 24.86 -23.84 12.91
C VAL A 298 24.09 -23.69 14.23
N GLY A 299 22.79 -23.96 14.20
CA GLY A 299 21.86 -23.77 15.31
C GLY A 299 21.33 -22.34 15.48
N SER A 300 21.90 -21.36 14.79
CA SER A 300 21.41 -19.97 14.81
C SER A 300 20.28 -19.76 13.81
N SER A 301 19.47 -18.74 14.07
CA SER A 301 18.34 -18.36 13.22
C SER A 301 18.37 -16.87 12.86
N THR A 302 17.73 -16.54 11.74
CA THR A 302 17.44 -15.16 11.34
C THR A 302 16.01 -15.05 10.81
N THR A 303 15.43 -13.85 10.82
CA THR A 303 14.10 -13.60 10.25
C THR A 303 14.22 -12.80 8.96
N ILE A 304 13.53 -13.24 7.91
CA ILE A 304 13.44 -12.56 6.62
C ILE A 304 11.97 -12.24 6.33
N ASN A 305 11.69 -10.98 6.00
CA ASN A 305 10.35 -10.47 5.76
C ASN A 305 10.05 -10.39 4.26
N ILE A 306 9.32 -11.38 3.74
CA ILE A 306 8.99 -11.49 2.32
C ILE A 306 7.65 -10.83 2.01
N TYR A 307 7.57 -10.02 0.97
CA TYR A 307 6.31 -9.44 0.50
C TYR A 307 6.11 -9.68 -1.01
N GLY A 308 4.86 -9.63 -1.44
CA GLY A 308 4.45 -9.67 -2.84
C GLY A 308 4.30 -8.26 -3.42
N LYS A 309 4.65 -8.09 -4.69
CA LYS A 309 4.41 -6.89 -5.50
C LYS A 309 3.71 -7.31 -6.80
N GLY A 310 2.52 -6.76 -7.01
CA GLY A 310 1.71 -7.00 -8.21
C GLY A 310 2.09 -6.05 -9.34
N SER A 311 1.81 -6.47 -10.57
CA SER A 311 1.92 -5.62 -11.76
C SER A 311 0.94 -4.44 -11.73
N SER A 312 -0.15 -4.56 -10.97
CA SER A 312 -1.08 -3.48 -10.62
C SER A 312 -0.49 -2.35 -9.77
N GLY A 313 0.73 -2.52 -9.24
CA GLY A 313 1.37 -1.58 -8.33
C GLY A 313 1.02 -1.82 -6.85
N LEU A 314 0.09 -2.72 -6.54
CA LEU A 314 -0.23 -3.09 -5.15
C LEU A 314 0.92 -3.88 -4.51
N LYS A 315 1.10 -3.67 -3.20
CA LYS A 315 2.07 -4.37 -2.35
C LYS A 315 1.32 -5.09 -1.23
N SER A 316 1.75 -6.30 -0.87
CA SER A 316 1.26 -6.97 0.36
C SER A 316 1.94 -6.40 1.60
N ASP A 317 1.41 -6.72 2.77
CA ASP A 317 2.22 -6.71 3.99
C ASP A 317 3.35 -7.75 3.88
N ALA A 318 4.38 -7.63 4.71
CA ALA A 318 5.47 -8.60 4.71
C ALA A 318 5.16 -9.79 5.63
N LYS A 319 5.51 -10.99 5.17
CA LYS A 319 5.43 -12.24 5.92
C LYS A 319 6.81 -12.58 6.48
N ALA A 320 6.92 -12.58 7.80
CA ALA A 320 8.12 -12.98 8.51
C ALA A 320 8.33 -14.49 8.45
N ILE A 321 9.49 -14.93 7.94
CA ILE A 321 9.92 -16.32 7.91
C ILE A 321 11.22 -16.46 8.70
N THR A 322 11.23 -17.37 9.67
CA THR A 322 12.43 -17.72 10.43
C THR A 322 13.24 -18.75 9.65
N VAL A 323 14.52 -18.50 9.43
CA VAL A 323 15.46 -19.41 8.77
C VAL A 323 16.46 -19.88 9.81
N THR A 324 16.59 -21.19 10.00
CA THR A 324 17.52 -21.78 10.97
C THR A 324 18.57 -22.59 10.25
N MET A 325 19.86 -22.30 10.50
CA MET A 325 20.96 -23.09 9.96
C MET A 325 21.05 -24.42 10.71
N ARG A 326 20.95 -25.53 9.99
CA ARG A 326 21.11 -26.89 10.52
C ARG A 326 22.47 -27.45 10.16
N ASP A 327 22.88 -28.46 10.92
CA ASP A 327 24.09 -29.20 10.58
C ASP A 327 23.87 -30.05 9.32
N GLY A 328 24.93 -30.25 8.55
CA GLY A 328 24.90 -31.14 7.39
C GLY A 328 24.91 -32.59 7.83
N THR A 329 24.02 -33.41 7.30
CA THR A 329 23.92 -34.83 7.67
C THR A 329 24.14 -35.73 6.46
N LEU A 330 24.78 -36.87 6.71
CA LEU A 330 24.88 -37.99 5.78
C LEU A 330 24.19 -39.20 6.41
N SER A 331 23.20 -39.77 5.73
CA SER A 331 22.45 -40.92 6.25
C SER A 331 21.97 -41.84 5.14
N LEU A 332 21.70 -43.10 5.52
CA LEU A 332 20.96 -44.02 4.66
C LEU A 332 19.46 -43.77 4.85
N GLY A 333 18.73 -43.76 3.73
CA GLY A 333 17.29 -43.90 3.75
C GLY A 333 16.87 -45.30 4.21
N THR A 334 15.56 -45.55 4.22
CA THR A 334 15.01 -46.86 4.58
C THR A 334 15.53 -47.93 3.63
N LEU A 335 16.24 -48.92 4.18
CA LEU A 335 16.73 -50.07 3.43
C LEU A 335 15.63 -51.12 3.26
N PRO A 336 15.66 -51.94 2.18
CA PRO A 336 14.75 -53.08 2.04
C PRO A 336 14.91 -54.05 3.22
N ALA A 337 13.80 -54.47 3.83
CA ALA A 337 13.82 -55.39 4.97
C ALA A 337 14.32 -56.80 4.60
N SER A 338 14.11 -57.21 3.35
CA SER A 338 14.57 -58.50 2.83
C SER A 338 14.79 -58.43 1.32
N LEU A 339 15.72 -59.25 0.85
CA LEU A 339 16.01 -59.47 -0.57
C LEU A 339 16.06 -60.98 -0.80
N THR A 340 15.51 -61.47 -1.92
CA THR A 340 15.46 -62.91 -2.23
C THR A 340 16.05 -63.18 -3.61
N PHE A 341 16.61 -64.38 -3.76
CA PHE A 341 17.08 -64.92 -5.04
C PHE A 341 16.08 -65.95 -5.61
N GLY A 342 14.94 -66.16 -4.93
CA GLY A 342 13.89 -67.07 -5.36
C GLY A 342 14.26 -68.55 -5.16
N ILE A 343 13.61 -69.41 -5.94
CA ILE A 343 13.89 -70.85 -5.97
C ILE A 343 14.91 -71.10 -7.08
N LEU A 344 16.06 -71.65 -6.71
CA LEU A 344 17.18 -71.90 -7.61
C LEU A 344 17.41 -73.41 -7.77
N THR A 345 17.79 -73.83 -8.98
CA THR A 345 18.26 -75.21 -9.23
C THR A 345 19.74 -75.32 -8.85
N ILE A 346 20.16 -76.46 -8.29
CA ILE A 346 21.58 -76.72 -8.00
C ILE A 346 22.34 -76.70 -9.33
N PRO A 347 23.33 -75.80 -9.49
CA PRO A 347 24.01 -75.65 -10.76
C PRO A 347 25.09 -76.73 -10.94
N PHE A 348 25.34 -77.16 -12.18
CA PHE A 348 26.42 -78.10 -12.48
C PHE A 348 27.82 -77.44 -12.50
N LYS A 349 27.89 -76.11 -12.49
CA LYS A 349 29.11 -75.29 -12.43
C LYS A 349 28.86 -74.02 -11.60
N GLU A 350 29.91 -73.30 -11.21
CA GLU A 350 29.76 -71.99 -10.57
C GLU A 350 28.78 -71.09 -11.36
N THR A 351 27.78 -70.56 -10.67
CA THR A 351 26.71 -69.76 -11.29
C THR A 351 26.39 -68.56 -10.41
N LEU A 352 26.26 -67.39 -11.04
CA LEU A 352 25.85 -66.15 -10.39
C LEU A 352 24.35 -65.93 -10.58
N TYR A 353 23.64 -65.66 -9.49
CA TYR A 353 22.22 -65.32 -9.49
C TYR A 353 22.02 -63.88 -9.04
N GLN A 354 21.16 -63.17 -9.75
CA GLN A 354 20.68 -61.86 -9.35
C GLN A 354 19.51 -61.99 -8.37
N PRO A 355 19.33 -61.00 -7.50
CA PRO A 355 18.12 -60.94 -6.70
C PRO A 355 16.89 -60.73 -7.58
N THR A 356 15.74 -61.22 -7.12
CA THR A 356 14.47 -61.10 -7.84
C THR A 356 13.91 -59.67 -7.81
N ASN A 357 14.35 -58.85 -6.84
CA ASN A 357 13.96 -57.46 -6.69
C ASN A 357 15.18 -56.55 -6.85
N ALA A 358 14.97 -55.38 -7.44
CA ALA A 358 16.01 -54.36 -7.56
C ALA A 358 16.41 -53.80 -6.20
N TRP A 359 17.69 -53.44 -6.08
CA TRP A 359 18.20 -52.73 -4.93
C TRP A 359 17.74 -51.28 -4.92
N ASN A 360 17.24 -50.81 -3.77
CA ASN A 360 16.94 -49.41 -3.55
C ASN A 360 17.67 -48.94 -2.29
N ILE A 361 18.83 -48.32 -2.50
CA ILE A 361 19.67 -47.82 -1.41
C ILE A 361 19.79 -46.32 -1.59
N THR A 362 19.00 -45.58 -0.82
CA THR A 362 19.03 -44.13 -0.87
C THR A 362 20.06 -43.58 0.11
N VAL A 363 20.95 -42.72 -0.38
CA VAL A 363 21.86 -41.91 0.42
C VAL A 363 21.26 -40.51 0.49
N ASN A 364 20.97 -40.05 1.71
CA ASN A 364 20.53 -38.68 1.99
C ASN A 364 21.73 -37.86 2.44
N ASP A 365 21.98 -36.75 1.77
CA ASP A 365 23.13 -35.88 2.01
C ASP A 365 22.70 -34.40 1.97
N THR A 366 22.80 -33.72 3.10
CA THR A 366 22.53 -32.27 3.25
C THR A 366 23.79 -31.46 3.51
N ARG A 367 24.96 -32.10 3.47
CA ARG A 367 26.26 -31.46 3.68
C ARG A 367 26.59 -30.53 2.51
N LYS A 368 27.74 -29.87 2.59
CA LYS A 368 28.25 -28.96 1.57
C LYS A 368 28.47 -29.69 0.24
N THR A 369 28.19 -29.04 -0.89
CA THR A 369 28.48 -29.63 -2.21
C THR A 369 29.95 -30.05 -2.32
N GLY A 370 30.17 -31.22 -2.91
CA GLY A 370 31.50 -31.83 -3.05
C GLY A 370 31.91 -32.76 -1.90
N SER A 371 31.22 -32.76 -0.76
CA SER A 371 31.45 -33.72 0.32
C SER A 371 31.33 -35.15 -0.20
N GLN A 372 32.39 -35.95 -0.04
CA GLN A 372 32.43 -37.34 -0.51
C GLN A 372 31.68 -38.26 0.45
N TRP A 373 31.25 -39.40 -0.07
CA TRP A 373 30.71 -40.50 0.72
C TRP A 373 31.03 -41.84 0.07
N TYR A 374 31.15 -42.87 0.91
CA TYR A 374 31.38 -44.25 0.49
C TYR A 374 30.35 -45.17 1.13
N LEU A 375 29.72 -46.00 0.30
CA LEU A 375 28.82 -47.05 0.76
C LEU A 375 29.55 -48.38 0.77
N ARG A 376 29.66 -48.98 1.95
CA ARG A 376 30.23 -50.32 2.13
C ARG A 376 29.16 -51.33 2.50
N ALA A 377 29.35 -52.56 2.02
CA ALA A 377 28.55 -53.72 2.38
C ALA A 377 29.45 -54.82 2.95
N THR A 378 28.94 -55.53 3.95
CA THR A 378 29.51 -56.79 4.46
C THR A 378 28.37 -57.78 4.62
N ALA A 379 28.57 -59.03 4.26
CA ALA A 379 27.54 -60.07 4.40
C ALA A 379 27.96 -61.13 5.41
N THR A 380 27.00 -61.74 6.10
CA THR A 380 27.24 -63.00 6.80
C THR A 380 27.29 -64.16 5.80
N ALA A 381 27.89 -65.28 6.20
CA ALA A 381 27.71 -66.52 5.44
C ALA A 381 26.22 -66.88 5.35
N MET A 382 25.79 -67.39 4.20
CA MET A 382 24.42 -67.85 3.96
C MET A 382 24.25 -69.22 4.66
N LYS A 383 23.27 -69.33 5.56
CA LYS A 383 23.06 -70.53 6.39
C LYS A 383 21.61 -70.99 6.35
N SER A 384 21.44 -72.31 6.42
CA SER A 384 20.18 -72.94 6.81
C SER A 384 20.22 -73.29 8.31
N SER A 385 19.22 -74.01 8.80
CA SER A 385 19.19 -74.50 10.19
C SER A 385 20.31 -75.49 10.51
N THR A 386 20.85 -76.19 9.51
CA THR A 386 21.81 -77.28 9.70
C THR A 386 23.13 -77.11 8.95
N ARG A 387 23.20 -76.18 7.99
CA ARG A 387 24.30 -76.12 7.02
C ARG A 387 24.67 -74.69 6.65
N THR A 388 25.91 -74.51 6.20
CA THR A 388 26.34 -73.29 5.51
C THR A 388 26.29 -73.56 4.00
N MET A 389 25.77 -72.62 3.23
CA MET A 389 25.70 -72.71 1.77
C MET A 389 27.11 -72.80 1.18
N SER A 390 27.30 -73.67 0.19
CA SER A 390 28.52 -73.68 -0.62
C SER A 390 28.46 -72.54 -1.65
N GLY A 391 28.99 -71.38 -1.26
CA GLY A 391 28.96 -70.16 -2.08
C GLY A 391 29.03 -68.89 -1.22
N ASN A 392 28.86 -67.73 -1.85
CA ASN A 392 29.03 -66.43 -1.21
C ASN A 392 28.05 -65.38 -1.75
N LEU A 393 27.79 -64.34 -0.96
CA LEU A 393 27.38 -63.07 -1.55
C LEU A 393 28.64 -62.35 -2.05
N ILE A 394 28.57 -61.85 -3.28
CA ILE A 394 29.66 -61.12 -3.91
C ILE A 394 29.18 -59.74 -4.38
N TYR A 395 30.10 -58.79 -4.43
CA TYR A 395 29.94 -57.59 -5.24
C TYR A 395 30.67 -57.80 -6.57
N LEU A 396 29.92 -57.72 -7.67
CA LEU A 396 30.45 -57.76 -9.04
C LEU A 396 30.58 -56.32 -9.53
N ASN A 397 31.74 -55.97 -10.11
CA ASN A 397 31.93 -54.68 -10.76
C ASN A 397 32.86 -54.82 -11.97
N ALA A 398 32.32 -54.60 -13.17
CA ALA A 398 33.07 -54.69 -14.43
C ALA A 398 33.88 -56.00 -14.56
N GLY A 399 33.29 -57.12 -14.14
CA GLY A 399 33.93 -58.44 -14.16
C GLY A 399 34.77 -58.79 -12.93
N ASN A 400 35.12 -57.82 -12.07
CA ASN A 400 35.81 -58.07 -10.82
C ASN A 400 34.83 -58.58 -9.76
N LYS A 401 35.10 -59.77 -9.22
CA LYS A 401 34.33 -60.39 -8.13
C LYS A 401 35.00 -60.09 -6.79
N GLN A 402 34.26 -59.51 -5.86
CA GLN A 402 34.71 -59.29 -4.48
C GLN A 402 33.76 -60.00 -3.52
N VAL A 403 34.28 -60.90 -2.70
CA VAL A 403 33.47 -61.62 -1.70
C VAL A 403 33.05 -60.65 -0.60
N LEU A 404 31.76 -60.64 -0.27
CA LEU A 404 31.20 -59.84 0.83
C LEU A 404 31.11 -60.62 2.13
N THR A 405 31.15 -61.96 2.07
CA THR A 405 31.10 -62.84 3.24
C THR A 405 32.23 -62.50 4.21
N ASN A 406 31.87 -61.95 5.36
CA ASN A 406 32.76 -61.47 6.42
C ASN A 406 33.84 -60.46 5.95
N THR A 407 33.63 -59.82 4.79
CA THR A 407 34.58 -58.86 4.20
C THR A 407 33.86 -57.58 3.81
N SER A 408 34.36 -56.44 4.26
CA SER A 408 33.78 -55.13 3.96
C SER A 408 34.28 -54.59 2.62
N VAL A 409 33.36 -54.40 1.68
CA VAL A 409 33.65 -53.94 0.32
C VAL A 409 32.90 -52.65 0.03
N THR A 410 33.57 -51.68 -0.60
CA THR A 410 32.92 -50.48 -1.14
C THR A 410 32.11 -50.85 -2.37
N VAL A 411 30.79 -50.69 -2.28
CA VAL A 411 29.84 -51.08 -3.34
C VAL A 411 29.21 -49.89 -4.05
N SER A 412 29.42 -48.67 -3.52
CA SER A 412 29.09 -47.42 -4.20
C SER A 412 29.88 -46.27 -3.57
N SER A 413 30.04 -45.18 -4.31
CA SER A 413 30.61 -43.94 -3.81
C SER A 413 30.02 -42.76 -4.57
N GLY A 414 30.12 -41.57 -3.98
CA GLY A 414 29.66 -40.37 -4.63
C GLY A 414 30.09 -39.12 -3.88
N LYS A 415 29.54 -37.99 -4.33
CA LYS A 415 29.70 -36.69 -3.70
C LYS A 415 28.36 -35.99 -3.61
N LYS A 416 28.18 -35.12 -2.62
CA LYS A 416 27.05 -34.20 -2.56
C LYS A 416 27.01 -33.35 -3.84
N ILE A 417 25.86 -33.33 -4.51
CA ILE A 417 25.57 -32.48 -5.67
C ILE A 417 24.66 -31.34 -5.23
N ALA A 418 24.91 -30.11 -5.71
CA ALA A 418 24.07 -28.95 -5.42
C ALA A 418 22.61 -29.21 -5.84
N GLY A 419 21.66 -28.84 -4.98
CA GLY A 419 20.23 -29.05 -5.25
C GLY A 419 19.68 -30.48 -5.10
N THR A 420 20.54 -31.48 -4.84
CA THR A 420 20.12 -32.89 -4.67
C THR A 420 20.34 -33.37 -3.24
N THR A 421 19.28 -33.71 -2.51
CA THR A 421 19.38 -34.22 -1.13
C THR A 421 19.40 -35.73 -1.03
N SER A 422 18.96 -36.44 -2.07
CA SER A 422 18.83 -37.90 -2.06
C SER A 422 19.38 -38.50 -3.36
N THR A 423 20.21 -39.54 -3.23
CA THR A 423 20.82 -40.26 -4.36
C THR A 423 20.57 -41.76 -4.20
N ASN A 424 20.11 -42.44 -5.25
CA ASN A 424 20.06 -43.91 -5.23
C ASN A 424 21.45 -44.48 -5.58
N ALA A 425 22.13 -45.01 -4.58
CA ALA A 425 23.48 -45.56 -4.68
C ALA A 425 23.56 -46.87 -5.49
N ALA A 426 22.42 -47.53 -5.74
CA ALA A 426 22.30 -48.75 -6.53
C ALA A 426 21.73 -48.51 -7.94
N SER A 427 21.53 -47.25 -8.35
CA SER A 427 20.92 -46.91 -9.65
C SER A 427 21.66 -47.45 -10.88
N GLY A 428 22.97 -47.66 -10.77
CA GLY A 428 23.81 -48.25 -11.83
C GLY A 428 23.93 -49.78 -11.77
N TRP A 429 23.24 -50.46 -10.85
CA TRP A 429 23.36 -51.90 -10.71
C TRP A 429 22.57 -52.64 -11.80
N SER A 430 23.13 -53.74 -12.29
CA SER A 430 22.66 -54.55 -13.42
C SER A 430 23.14 -56.00 -13.28
N SER A 431 23.00 -56.79 -14.34
CA SER A 431 23.50 -58.17 -14.38
C SER A 431 25.01 -58.32 -14.28
N SER A 432 25.76 -57.26 -14.62
CA SER A 432 27.22 -57.23 -14.60
C SER A 432 27.79 -56.32 -13.50
N GLN A 433 26.94 -55.71 -12.68
CA GLN A 433 27.35 -54.81 -11.60
C GLN A 433 26.35 -54.82 -10.44
N GLY A 434 26.77 -55.15 -9.22
CA GLY A 434 25.90 -55.14 -8.05
C GLY A 434 26.19 -56.31 -7.10
N ILE A 435 25.30 -56.51 -6.12
CA ILE A 435 25.38 -57.65 -5.20
C ILE A 435 24.65 -58.86 -5.80
N LEU A 436 25.38 -59.97 -5.98
CA LEU A 436 24.89 -61.22 -6.55
C LEU A 436 25.17 -62.40 -5.60
N LEU A 437 24.42 -63.48 -5.77
CA LEU A 437 24.67 -64.77 -5.12
C LEU A 437 25.56 -65.62 -6.01
N ASP A 438 26.74 -65.99 -5.53
CA ASP A 438 27.66 -66.91 -6.18
C ASP A 438 27.48 -68.32 -5.58
N VAL A 439 26.99 -69.26 -6.40
CA VAL A 439 26.62 -70.62 -5.97
C VAL A 439 27.54 -71.65 -6.61
N GLN A 440 28.09 -72.54 -5.78
CA GLN A 440 28.96 -73.63 -6.20
C GLN A 440 28.16 -74.94 -6.40
N PRO A 441 28.62 -75.87 -7.26
CA PRO A 441 27.90 -77.13 -7.54
C PRO A 441 27.71 -78.06 -6.34
N SER A 442 28.50 -77.87 -5.27
CA SER A 442 28.44 -78.64 -4.04
C SER A 442 27.38 -78.15 -3.05
N VAL A 443 26.59 -77.12 -3.40
CA VAL A 443 25.46 -76.66 -2.57
C VAL A 443 24.41 -77.77 -2.44
N GLN A 444 23.81 -77.89 -1.26
CA GLN A 444 22.76 -78.88 -0.97
C GLN A 444 21.38 -78.21 -0.95
N ILE A 445 20.31 -78.96 -1.26
CA ILE A 445 18.93 -78.49 -1.24
C ILE A 445 18.57 -78.05 0.19
N ASP A 446 18.33 -76.75 0.38
CA ASP A 446 17.87 -76.16 1.65
C ASP A 446 17.40 -74.71 1.42
N SER A 447 16.86 -74.07 2.47
CA SER A 447 16.58 -72.63 2.51
C SER A 447 17.70 -71.90 3.24
N TYR A 448 18.43 -71.04 2.52
CA TYR A 448 19.55 -70.29 3.06
C TYR A 448 19.20 -68.81 3.26
N SER A 449 19.64 -68.25 4.37
CA SER A 449 19.50 -66.81 4.67
C SER A 449 20.80 -66.24 5.24
N GLY A 450 20.95 -64.93 5.12
CA GLY A 450 22.10 -64.19 5.62
C GLY A 450 21.72 -62.72 5.79
N THR A 451 22.59 -61.96 6.45
CA THR A 451 22.40 -60.53 6.71
C THR A 451 23.45 -59.73 5.96
N ILE A 452 23.03 -58.64 5.30
CA ILE A 452 23.94 -57.64 4.75
C ILE A 452 23.96 -56.44 5.68
N ASN A 453 25.13 -56.11 6.19
CA ASN A 453 25.39 -54.93 6.99
C ASN A 453 25.90 -53.81 6.08
N TRP A 454 25.25 -52.66 6.17
CA TRP A 454 25.58 -51.46 5.41
C TRP A 454 26.34 -50.48 6.29
N THR A 455 27.38 -49.86 5.74
CA THR A 455 28.10 -48.78 6.40
C THR A 455 28.25 -47.64 5.42
N LEU A 456 27.68 -46.49 5.78
CA LEU A 456 27.88 -45.25 5.05
C LEU A 456 29.00 -44.47 5.74
N GLN A 457 30.07 -44.17 5.01
CA GLN A 457 31.26 -43.51 5.55
C GLN A 457 31.34 -42.07 5.06
N ASP A 458 31.62 -41.19 6.01
CA ASP A 458 32.00 -39.80 5.83
C ASP A 458 33.50 -39.66 6.10
N THR A 459 34.33 -39.98 5.11
CA THR A 459 35.79 -39.88 5.20
C THR A 459 36.35 -39.21 3.95
N PRO A 460 37.40 -38.36 4.05
CA PRO A 460 38.07 -37.73 2.92
C PRO A 460 38.64 -38.70 1.88
#